data_AF-A0A172U9C8-F1
#
_entry.id   AF-A0A172U9C8-F1
#
_cell.length_a   1.000
_cell.length_b   1.000
_cell.length_c   1.000
_cell.angle_alpha   90.00
_cell.angle_beta   90.00
_cell.angle_gamma   90.00
#
_symmetry.space_group_name_H-M   'P 1'
#
loop_
_entity.id
_entity.type
_entity.pdbx_description
1 polymer ?
#
loop_
_entity_poly.entity_id
_entity_poly.type
_entity_poly.pdbx_seq_one_letter_code
_entity_poly.pdbx_strand_id
1 'polypeptide(L)'
;MLSAPANGQGIYYVWKRDVSELRRYIGYREIAIDQYSGEILKMYDAGSGSAGDVLLDWQWPLHSGYAFGWPERILVLSSGLACPVLFVTGVIRWRQKYRARRSAEKLDRHRTDR
;
A
#
# COMPACT_ATOMS: atom_id res chain seq x y z
N MET A 1 1.56 8.36 20.96
CA MET A 1 2.87 8.84 20.46
C MET A 1 2.84 10.36 20.46
N LEU A 2 3.93 11.02 20.87
CA LEU A 2 4.00 12.47 20.98
C LEU A 2 5.16 12.96 20.10
N SER A 3 4.90 13.95 19.25
CA SER A 3 5.91 14.57 18.39
C SER A 3 6.15 16.00 18.86
N ALA A 4 7.41 16.32 19.12
CA ALA A 4 7.84 17.65 19.51
C ALA A 4 7.85 18.61 18.30
N PRO A 5 7.65 19.91 18.53
CA PRO A 5 7.72 20.94 17.50
C PRO A 5 9.14 21.04 16.92
N ALA A 6 9.24 21.25 15.61
CA ALA A 6 10.52 21.32 14.91
C ALA A 6 11.28 22.63 15.16
N ASN A 7 10.59 23.68 15.60
CA ASN A 7 11.11 25.04 15.78
C ASN A 7 10.25 25.82 16.78
N GLY A 8 10.70 27.03 17.15
CA GLY A 8 10.03 27.92 18.12
C GLY A 8 8.68 28.50 17.67
N GLN A 9 8.10 28.04 16.56
CA GLN A 9 6.71 28.32 16.17
C GLN A 9 5.94 27.01 15.87
N GLY A 10 6.50 25.86 16.25
CA GLY A 10 5.95 24.57 15.92
C GLY A 10 4.77 24.18 16.82
N ILE A 11 4.09 23.12 16.40
CA ILE A 11 2.91 22.55 17.07
C ILE A 11 3.29 21.19 17.67
N TYR A 12 2.75 20.87 18.84
CA TYR A 12 2.83 19.52 19.39
C TYR A 12 1.76 18.64 18.76
N TYR A 13 2.16 17.46 18.28
CA TYR A 13 1.22 16.46 17.80
C TYR A 13 1.12 15.31 18.79
N VAL A 14 -0.10 15.03 19.25
CA VAL A 14 -0.42 13.91 20.13
C VAL A 14 -1.26 12.91 19.36
N TRP A 15 -0.72 11.70 19.21
CA TRP A 15 -1.36 10.58 18.54
C TRP A 15 -1.83 9.58 19.58
N LYS A 16 -3.14 9.36 19.67
CA LYS A 16 -3.74 8.32 20.50
C LYS A 16 -4.26 7.21 19.58
N ARG A 17 -3.73 5.99 19.75
CA ARG A 17 -4.22 4.77 19.08
C ARG A 17 -5.24 4.05 19.97
N ASP A 18 -5.97 3.11 19.39
CA ASP A 18 -6.98 2.27 20.05
C ASP A 18 -8.09 3.06 20.77
N VAL A 19 -8.55 4.15 20.15
CA VAL A 19 -9.73 4.90 20.57
C VAL A 19 -10.97 4.09 20.14
N SER A 20 -11.36 3.14 20.98
CA SER A 20 -12.47 2.21 20.73
C SER A 20 -13.81 2.92 20.45
N GLU A 21 -13.98 4.14 20.93
CA GLU A 21 -15.15 5.00 20.69
C GLU A 21 -15.26 5.48 19.24
N LEU A 22 -14.14 5.59 18.51
CA LEU A 22 -14.14 6.06 17.13
C LEU A 22 -14.53 4.95 16.16
N ARG A 23 -13.79 3.83 16.18
CA ARG A 23 -14.05 2.64 15.35
C ARG A 23 -13.16 1.49 15.75
N ARG A 24 -13.67 0.26 15.64
CA ARG A 24 -13.00 -0.97 16.07
C ARG A 24 -11.64 -1.23 15.42
N TYR A 25 -11.46 -0.83 14.16
CA TYR A 25 -10.28 -1.22 13.36
C TYR A 25 -9.40 -0.05 12.90
N ILE A 26 -9.91 1.17 12.96
CA ILE A 26 -9.19 2.40 12.58
C ILE A 26 -9.18 3.43 13.70
N GLY A 27 -9.43 3.05 14.97
CA GLY A 27 -9.61 3.99 16.07
C GLY A 27 -8.33 4.70 16.49
N TYR A 28 -7.93 5.74 15.77
CA TYR A 28 -6.88 6.66 16.20
C TYR A 28 -7.34 8.12 16.13
N ARG A 29 -6.76 8.96 16.99
CA ARG A 29 -7.00 10.39 17.07
C ARG A 29 -5.67 11.12 17.07
N GLU A 30 -5.59 12.16 16.26
CA GLU A 30 -4.47 13.09 16.21
C GLU A 30 -4.93 14.45 16.75
N ILE A 31 -4.14 15.03 17.65
CA ILE A 31 -4.44 16.31 18.29
C ILE A 31 -3.23 17.22 18.09
N ALA A 32 -3.47 18.37 17.47
CA ALA A 32 -2.52 19.44 17.29
C ALA A 32 -2.69 20.47 18.41
N ILE A 33 -1.62 20.76 19.16
CA ILE A 33 -1.64 21.62 20.34
C ILE A 33 -0.60 22.73 20.17
N ASP A 34 -1.00 23.98 20.43
CA ASP A 34 -0.08 25.12 20.48
C ASP A 34 0.93 24.94 21.61
N GLN A 35 2.21 25.18 21.30
CA GLN A 35 3.30 24.90 22.23
C GLN A 35 3.42 25.88 23.40
N TYR A 36 2.84 27.08 23.31
CA TYR A 36 2.97 28.12 24.32
C TYR A 36 1.69 28.25 25.16
N SER A 37 0.53 28.28 24.51
CA SER A 37 -0.75 28.42 25.20
C SER A 37 -1.33 27.08 25.67
N GLY A 38 -0.92 25.97 25.06
CA GLY A 38 -1.54 24.66 25.27
C GLY A 38 -2.93 24.52 24.64
N GLU A 39 -3.32 25.48 23.78
CA GLU A 39 -4.61 25.45 23.08
C GLU A 39 -4.65 24.33 22.04
N ILE A 40 -5.80 23.63 21.95
CA ILE A 40 -6.02 22.61 20.93
C ILE A 40 -6.37 23.31 19.62
N LEU A 41 -5.42 23.32 18.68
CA LEU A 41 -5.57 23.97 17.38
C LEU A 41 -6.41 23.12 16.42
N LYS A 42 -6.26 21.79 16.48
CA LYS A 42 -6.98 20.87 15.59
C LYS A 42 -7.09 19.48 16.19
N MET A 43 -8.20 18.81 15.89
CA MET A 43 -8.42 17.40 16.18
C MET A 43 -8.78 16.67 14.89
N TYR A 44 -8.11 15.57 14.61
CA TYR A 44 -8.44 14.65 13.53
C TYR A 44 -8.82 13.29 14.10
N ASP A 45 -9.97 12.79 13.65
CA ASP A 45 -10.51 11.50 14.03
C ASP A 45 -10.50 10.58 12.82
N ALA A 46 -9.88 9.42 12.97
CA ALA A 46 -9.83 8.44 11.90
C ALA A 46 -11.23 7.94 11.53
N GLY A 47 -11.51 7.88 10.23
CA GLY A 47 -12.84 7.61 9.69
C GLY A 47 -13.74 8.85 9.57
N SER A 48 -13.23 10.05 9.85
CA SER A 48 -13.88 11.33 9.56
C SER A 48 -13.33 11.94 8.25
N GLY A 49 -14.03 12.93 7.69
CA GLY A 49 -13.60 13.59 6.45
C GLY A 49 -14.24 13.03 5.18
N SER A 50 -13.52 13.11 4.05
CA SER A 50 -14.01 12.64 2.76
C SER A 50 -13.98 11.12 2.65
N ALA A 51 -14.66 10.55 1.67
CA ALA A 51 -14.57 9.11 1.39
C ALA A 51 -13.12 8.67 1.10
N GLY A 52 -12.30 9.54 0.52
CA GLY A 52 -10.88 9.28 0.28
C GLY A 52 -10.08 9.14 1.57
N ASP A 53 -10.29 10.05 2.53
CA ASP A 53 -9.61 10.02 3.83
C ASP A 53 -9.95 8.74 4.59
N VAL A 54 -11.23 8.37 4.58
CA VAL A 54 -11.69 7.10 5.17
C VAL A 54 -11.04 5.89 4.50
N LEU A 55 -10.91 5.87 3.17
CA LEU A 55 -10.25 4.78 2.46
C LEU A 55 -8.76 4.67 2.83
N LEU A 56 -8.06 5.79 2.99
CA LEU A 56 -6.66 5.81 3.42
C LEU A 56 -6.51 5.30 4.85
N ASP A 57 -7.41 5.67 5.76
CA ASP A 57 -7.41 5.15 7.13
C ASP A 57 -7.57 3.62 7.18
N TRP A 58 -8.38 3.06 6.28
CA TRP A 58 -8.56 1.61 6.15
C TRP A 58 -7.35 0.88 5.55
N GLN A 59 -6.42 1.58 4.93
CA GLN A 59 -5.30 0.95 4.25
C GLN A 59 -4.35 0.25 5.24
N TRP A 60 -4.06 0.87 6.38
CA TRP A 60 -3.21 0.27 7.40
C TRP A 60 -3.79 -1.02 8.01
N PRO A 61 -5.04 -1.06 8.52
CA PRO A 61 -5.56 -2.28 9.12
C PRO A 61 -5.76 -3.39 8.09
N LEU A 62 -6.10 -3.03 6.84
CA LEU A 62 -6.26 -4.02 5.77
C LEU A 62 -4.91 -4.60 5.33
N HIS A 63 -3.88 -3.75 5.22
CA HIS A 63 -2.57 -4.21 4.80
C HIS A 63 -1.85 -5.05 5.87
N SER A 64 -2.05 -4.71 7.15
CA SER A 64 -1.38 -5.38 8.27
C SER A 64 -2.06 -6.70 8.70
N GLY A 65 -3.25 -7.00 8.19
CA GLY A 65 -4.05 -8.12 8.69
C GLY A 65 -4.67 -7.84 10.07
N TYR A 66 -4.72 -6.58 10.50
CA TYR A 66 -5.26 -6.20 11.81
C TYR A 66 -6.79 -6.28 11.83
N ALA A 67 -7.45 -6.01 10.71
CA ALA A 67 -8.91 -6.05 10.64
C ALA A 67 -9.47 -7.48 10.61
N PHE A 68 -8.91 -8.34 9.76
CA PHE A 68 -9.46 -9.68 9.51
C PHE A 68 -8.53 -10.84 9.88
N GLY A 69 -7.28 -10.58 10.27
CA GLY A 69 -6.34 -11.61 10.72
C GLY A 69 -5.77 -12.46 9.58
N TRP A 70 -5.86 -13.79 9.72
CA TRP A 70 -5.26 -14.76 8.80
C TRP A 70 -5.82 -14.74 7.36
N PRO A 71 -7.15 -14.66 7.12
CA PRO A 71 -7.70 -14.58 5.77
C PRO A 71 -7.11 -13.44 4.93
N GLU A 72 -6.93 -12.27 5.55
CA GLU A 72 -6.37 -11.09 4.91
C GLU A 72 -4.89 -11.24 4.61
N ARG A 73 -4.11 -11.84 5.51
CA ARG A 73 -2.71 -12.17 5.25
C ARG A 73 -2.56 -13.11 4.04
N ILE A 74 -3.43 -14.11 3.91
CA ILE A 74 -3.43 -15.04 2.76
C ILE A 74 -3.79 -14.28 1.48
N LEU A 75 -4.77 -13.38 1.53
CA LEU A 75 -5.18 -12.58 0.38
C LEU A 75 -4.04 -11.65 -0.09
N VAL A 76 -3.37 -10.95 0.83
CA VAL A 76 -2.22 -10.08 0.53
C VAL A 76 -1.04 -10.89 -0.01
N LEU A 77 -0.77 -12.07 0.54
CA LEU A 77 0.26 -12.96 0.00
C LEU A 77 -0.07 -13.39 -1.44
N SER A 78 -1.34 -13.74 -1.68
CA SER A 78 -1.83 -14.18 -3.00
C SER A 78 -1.75 -13.05 -4.03
N SER A 79 -2.08 -11.81 -3.64
CA SER A 79 -1.94 -10.64 -4.53
C SER A 79 -0.47 -10.34 -4.84
N GLY A 80 0.43 -10.47 -3.86
CA GLY A 80 1.87 -10.33 -4.06
C GLY A 80 2.45 -11.36 -5.03
N LEU A 81 1.92 -12.58 -5.05
CA LEU A 81 2.32 -13.63 -6.00
C LEU A 81 1.92 -13.34 -7.46
N ALA A 82 1.01 -12.40 -7.71
CA ALA A 82 0.64 -12.04 -9.07
C ALA A 82 1.84 -11.50 -9.87
N CYS A 83 2.69 -10.67 -9.27
CA CYS A 83 3.88 -10.10 -9.92
C CYS A 83 4.88 -11.17 -10.42
N PRO A 84 5.38 -12.11 -9.59
CA PRO A 84 6.28 -13.15 -10.07
C PRO A 84 5.62 -14.09 -11.07
N VAL A 85 4.32 -14.40 -10.93
CA VAL A 85 3.58 -15.21 -11.91
C VAL A 85 3.53 -14.53 -13.27
N LEU A 86 3.19 -13.24 -13.32
CA LEU A 86 3.17 -12.46 -14.56
C LEU A 86 4.57 -12.34 -15.18
N PHE A 87 5.60 -12.17 -14.35
CA PHE A 87 6.99 -12.14 -14.81
C PHE A 87 7.40 -13.47 -15.46
N VAL A 88 7.19 -14.59 -14.77
CA VAL A 88 7.55 -15.93 -15.28
C VAL A 88 6.79 -16.26 -16.56
N THR A 89 5.48 -15.99 -16.60
CA THR A 89 4.66 -16.22 -17.79
C THR A 89 5.12 -15.34 -18.97
N GLY A 90 5.48 -14.08 -18.72
CA GLY A 90 6.09 -13.19 -19.71
C GLY A 90 7.39 -13.75 -20.29
N VAL A 91 8.30 -14.23 -19.44
CA VAL A 91 9.57 -14.87 -19.86
C VAL A 91 9.31 -16.13 -20.69
N ILE A 92 8.38 -16.99 -20.27
CA ILE A 92 8.01 -18.21 -21.01
C ILE A 92 7.50 -17.85 -22.41
N ARG A 93 6.55 -16.90 -22.49
CA ARG A 93 5.97 -16.44 -23.77
C ARG A 93 7.02 -15.82 -24.67
N TRP A 94 7.93 -15.02 -24.11
CA TRP A 94 9.04 -14.44 -24.85
C TRP A 94 9.96 -15.51 -25.45
N ARG A 95 10.37 -16.52 -24.66
CA ARG A 95 11.21 -17.62 -25.15
C ARG A 95 10.53 -18.44 -26.25
N GLN A 96 9.22 -18.70 -26.12
CA GLN A 96 8.45 -19.41 -27.13
C GLN A 96 8.43 -18.64 -28.46
N LYS A 97 8.12 -17.33 -28.41
CA LYS A 97 8.12 -16.47 -29.61
C LYS A 97 9.51 -16.35 -30.23
N TYR A 98 10.55 -16.26 -29.41
CA TYR A 98 11.93 -16.18 -29.88
C TYR A 98 12.38 -17.45 -30.61
N ARG A 99 12.05 -18.63 -30.07
CA ARG A 99 12.35 -19.92 -30.72
C ARG A 99 11.62 -20.07 -32.05
N ALA A 100 10.34 -19.71 -32.11
CA ALA A 100 9.56 -19.77 -33.34
C ALA A 100 10.16 -18.88 -34.45
N ARG A 101 10.60 -17.66 -34.09
CA ARG A 101 11.28 -16.74 -35.02
C ARG A 101 12.59 -17.32 -35.56
N ARG A 102 13.44 -17.87 -34.69
CA ARG A 102 14.70 -18.52 -35.13
C ARG A 102 14.45 -19.73 -36.04
N SER A 103 13.42 -20.52 -35.77
CA SER A 103 13.05 -21.65 -36.64
C SER A 103 12.57 -21.17 -38.01
N ALA A 104 11.76 -20.11 -38.06
CA ALA A 104 11.33 -19.50 -39.31
C ALA A 104 12.50 -18.92 -40.12
N GLU A 105 13.43 -18.20 -39.47
CA GLU A 105 14.65 -17.67 -40.10
C GLU A 105 15.56 -18.77 -40.66
N LYS A 106 15.64 -19.95 -40.02
CA LYS A 106 16.41 -21.09 -40.53
C LYS A 106 15.76 -21.70 -41.78
N LEU A 107 14.44 -21.84 -41.78
CA LEU A 107 13.67 -22.35 -42.92
C LEU A 107 13.78 -21.43 -44.14
N ASP A 108 13.75 -20.12 -43.92
CA ASP A 108 13.87 -19.12 -44.98
C ASP A 108 15.28 -19.13 -45.61
N ARG A 109 16.33 -19.19 -44.78
CA ARG A 109 17.73 -19.29 -45.25
C ARG A 109 17.97 -20.53 -46.11
N HIS A 110 17.46 -21.69 -45.70
CA HIS A 110 17.57 -22.93 -46.47
C HIS A 110 16.81 -22.90 -47.81
N ARG A 111 15.80 -22.04 -47.95
CA ARG A 111 15.06 -21.86 -49.21
C ARG A 111 15.83 -20.95 -50.19
N THR A 112 16.50 -19.91 -49.68
CA THR A 112 17.28 -18.98 -50.51
C THR A 112 18.59 -19.58 -51.03
N ASP A 113 19.17 -20.55 -50.33
CA ASP A 113 20.41 -21.24 -50.73
C ASP A 113 20.19 -22.40 -51.75
N ARG A 114 18.94 -22.66 -52.18
CA ARG A 114 18.60 -23.65 -53.22
C ARG A 114 18.20 -22.97 -54.52
#